data_AF-A0A957N286-F1
#
_entry.id   AF-A0A957N286-F1
#
_cell.length_a   1.000
_cell.length_b   1.000
_cell.length_c   1.000
_cell.angle_alpha   90.00
_cell.angle_beta   90.00
_cell.angle_gamma   90.00
#
_symmetry.space_group_name_H-M   'P 1'
#
loop_
_entity.id
_entity.type
_entity.pdbx_description
1 polymer ?
#
loop_
_entity_poly.entity_id
_entity_poly.type
_entity_poly.pdbx_seq_one_letter_code
_entity_poly.pdbx_strand_id
1 'polypeptide(L)'
;MRQDGWKSAIFAELQRLNGQQHERKKKDTIIALVDVTLAGVSEETVWGRGETCARSTWHEKWKKDPLIADVLERSRRAANDWRDNLAANTLAEAAELLAIESLDSVRTAAQLRDKSEDDRVRLQAAFGILDRADKMTASKASTELSVSGDLAEKISKVYGDVEDDGDGG
;
A
#
# COMPACT_ATOMS: atom_id res chain seq x y z
N MET A 1 0.88 -15.10 -7.91
CA MET A 1 -0.16 -14.12 -8.31
C MET A 1 0.11 -12.75 -7.67
N ARG A 2 1.10 -11.98 -8.15
CA ARG A 2 1.42 -10.63 -7.62
C ARG A 2 1.58 -9.53 -8.69
N GLN A 3 1.67 -9.86 -9.98
CA GLN A 3 2.01 -8.88 -11.03
C GLN A 3 0.83 -8.01 -11.52
N ASP A 4 -0.42 -8.38 -11.24
CA ASP A 4 -1.61 -7.70 -11.78
C ASP A 4 -2.45 -6.95 -10.73
N GLY A 5 -2.01 -6.86 -9.48
CA GLY A 5 -2.80 -6.26 -8.39
C GLY A 5 -3.17 -4.79 -8.64
N TRP A 6 -2.30 -4.04 -9.29
CA TRP A 6 -2.55 -2.65 -9.67
C TRP A 6 -3.64 -2.51 -10.75
N LYS A 7 -3.87 -3.54 -11.59
CA LYS A 7 -4.94 -3.49 -12.60
C LYS A 7 -6.33 -3.43 -11.96
N SER A 8 -6.50 -4.11 -10.83
CA SER A 8 -7.71 -3.99 -10.01
C SER A 8 -7.86 -2.60 -9.40
N ALA A 9 -6.75 -1.97 -8.99
CA ALA A 9 -6.77 -0.62 -8.40
C ALA A 9 -7.25 0.46 -9.39
N ILE A 10 -6.96 0.29 -10.69
CA ILE A 10 -7.37 1.25 -11.73
C ILE A 10 -8.71 0.91 -12.41
N PHE A 11 -9.31 -0.23 -12.06
CA PHE A 11 -10.49 -0.74 -12.76
C PHE A 11 -11.66 0.25 -12.78
N ALA A 12 -11.93 0.91 -11.65
CA ALA A 12 -12.99 1.93 -11.53
C ALA A 12 -12.78 3.10 -12.51
N GLU A 13 -11.53 3.54 -12.70
CA GLU A 13 -11.21 4.62 -13.64
C GLU A 13 -11.39 4.17 -15.09
N LEU A 14 -10.98 2.93 -15.42
CA LEU A 14 -11.16 2.38 -16.76
C LEU A 14 -12.65 2.21 -17.14
N GLN A 15 -13.54 1.96 -16.17
CA GLN A 15 -14.97 1.86 -16.42
C GLN A 15 -15.59 3.17 -16.92
N ARG A 16 -14.99 4.32 -16.61
CA ARG A 16 -15.46 5.63 -17.09
C ARG A 16 -15.35 5.78 -18.61
N LEU A 17 -14.57 4.91 -19.26
CA LEU A 17 -14.45 4.83 -20.72
C LEU A 17 -15.48 3.89 -21.36
N ASN A 18 -16.37 3.26 -20.59
CA ASN A 18 -17.41 2.39 -21.13
C ASN A 18 -18.33 3.17 -22.07
N GLY A 19 -18.66 2.57 -23.23
CA GLY A 19 -19.52 3.18 -24.24
C GLY A 19 -18.81 4.19 -25.14
N GLN A 20 -17.52 4.43 -24.94
CA GLN A 20 -16.71 5.25 -25.84
C GLN A 20 -16.37 4.49 -27.14
N GLN A 21 -16.22 5.23 -28.24
CA GLN A 21 -15.66 4.67 -29.46
C GLN A 21 -14.25 4.11 -29.18
N HIS A 22 -13.99 2.89 -29.66
CA HIS A 22 -12.73 2.17 -29.42
C HIS A 22 -12.40 1.96 -27.93
N GLU A 23 -13.41 1.83 -27.05
CA GLU A 23 -13.23 1.69 -25.60
C GLU A 23 -12.17 0.66 -25.20
N ARG A 24 -12.21 -0.55 -25.76
CA ARG A 24 -11.23 -1.61 -25.49
C ARG A 24 -9.81 -1.14 -25.80
N LYS A 25 -9.60 -0.56 -26.97
CA LYS A 25 -8.30 -0.05 -27.43
C LYS A 25 -7.80 1.10 -26.55
N LYS A 26 -8.70 1.97 -26.09
CA LYS A 26 -8.38 3.05 -25.14
C LYS A 26 -7.93 2.47 -23.80
N LYS A 27 -8.68 1.52 -23.23
CA LYS A 27 -8.35 0.84 -21.97
C LYS A 27 -7.01 0.11 -22.07
N ASP A 28 -6.82 -0.70 -23.12
CA ASP A 28 -5.59 -1.46 -23.34
C ASP A 28 -4.36 -0.53 -23.46
N THR A 29 -4.54 0.62 -24.12
CA THR A 29 -3.47 1.64 -24.23
C THR A 29 -3.14 2.27 -22.87
N ILE A 30 -4.16 2.63 -22.06
CA ILE A 30 -3.94 3.18 -20.73
C ILE A 30 -3.25 2.16 -19.82
N ILE A 31 -3.69 0.90 -19.85
CA ILE A 31 -3.06 -0.19 -19.10
C ILE A 31 -1.58 -0.30 -19.50
N ALA A 32 -1.26 -0.34 -20.79
CA ALA A 32 0.12 -0.43 -21.24
C ALA A 32 0.97 0.78 -20.84
N LEU A 33 0.41 1.99 -20.85
CA LEU A 33 1.10 3.21 -20.41
C LEU A 33 1.35 3.20 -18.89
N VAL A 34 0.40 2.75 -18.09
CA VAL A 34 0.58 2.62 -16.64
C VAL A 34 1.61 1.53 -16.32
N ASP A 35 1.59 0.41 -17.03
CA ASP A 35 2.54 -0.70 -16.89
C ASP A 35 3.99 -0.24 -17.08
N VAL A 36 4.29 0.45 -18.20
CA VAL A 36 5.65 0.99 -18.43
C VAL A 36 6.03 2.08 -17.44
N THR A 37 5.06 2.87 -16.97
CA THR A 37 5.31 3.89 -15.93
C THR A 37 5.72 3.24 -14.62
N LEU A 38 5.03 2.18 -14.20
CA LEU A 38 5.39 1.41 -12.99
C LEU A 38 6.75 0.71 -13.15
N ALA A 39 7.07 0.24 -14.36
CA ALA A 39 8.34 -0.39 -14.67
C ALA A 39 9.51 0.59 -14.81
N GLY A 40 9.26 1.91 -14.80
CA GLY A 40 10.29 2.93 -15.00
C GLY A 40 10.88 2.96 -16.41
N VAL A 41 10.13 2.47 -17.41
CA VAL A 41 10.55 2.41 -18.81
C VAL A 41 9.85 3.51 -19.62
N SER A 42 10.48 3.99 -20.69
CA SER A 42 9.90 5.02 -21.57
C SER A 42 8.56 4.58 -22.17
N GLU A 43 7.60 5.53 -22.21
CA GLU A 43 6.30 5.38 -22.89
C GLU A 43 6.45 5.01 -24.37
N GLU A 44 7.59 5.35 -24.97
CA GLU A 44 7.91 5.04 -26.35
C GLU A 44 7.92 3.53 -26.66
N THR A 45 8.14 2.70 -25.63
CA THR A 45 8.13 1.24 -25.75
C THR A 45 6.72 0.63 -25.81
N VAL A 46 5.68 1.44 -25.60
CA VAL A 46 4.27 1.04 -25.69
C VAL A 46 3.80 0.99 -27.14
N TRP A 47 4.43 1.81 -27.99
CA TRP A 47 4.04 1.93 -29.39
C TRP A 47 4.59 0.75 -30.20
N GLY A 48 3.74 0.17 -31.06
CA GLY A 48 4.08 -1.02 -31.85
C GLY A 48 3.59 -2.34 -31.24
N ARG A 49 3.00 -2.31 -30.05
CA ARG A 49 2.28 -3.46 -29.49
C ARG A 49 0.89 -3.58 -30.12
N GLY A 50 0.42 -4.82 -30.36
CA GLY A 50 -0.83 -5.07 -31.08
C GLY A 50 -2.08 -4.63 -30.32
N GLU A 51 -1.99 -4.57 -29.00
CA GLU A 51 -3.03 -4.18 -28.07
C GLU A 51 -3.18 -2.66 -27.93
N THR A 52 -2.15 -1.86 -28.24
CA THR A 52 -2.19 -0.41 -28.10
C THR A 52 -2.63 0.29 -29.38
N CYS A 53 -2.99 1.57 -29.28
CA CYS A 53 -3.27 2.37 -30.47
C CYS A 53 -1.99 2.85 -31.16
N ALA A 54 -2.13 3.32 -32.40
CA ALA A 54 -1.03 3.94 -33.12
C ALA A 54 -0.57 5.22 -32.40
N ARG A 55 0.74 5.46 -32.39
CA ARG A 55 1.36 6.63 -31.74
C ARG A 55 0.73 7.96 -32.18
N SER A 56 0.51 8.15 -33.48
CA SER A 56 -0.15 9.36 -34.00
C SER A 56 -1.55 9.54 -33.44
N THR A 57 -2.35 8.47 -33.38
CA THR A 57 -3.70 8.51 -32.80
C THR A 57 -3.68 8.94 -31.34
N TRP A 58 -2.70 8.46 -30.57
CA TRP A 58 -2.52 8.87 -29.19
C TRP A 58 -2.20 10.36 -29.05
N HIS A 59 -1.12 10.83 -29.67
CA HIS A 59 -0.63 12.20 -29.49
C HIS A 59 -1.51 13.26 -30.18
N GLU A 60 -2.15 12.92 -31.30
CA GLU A 60 -2.94 13.88 -32.06
C GLU A 60 -4.37 14.01 -31.53
N LYS A 61 -4.97 12.91 -31.03
CA LYS A 61 -6.38 12.84 -30.65
C LYS A 61 -6.58 12.49 -29.19
N TRP A 62 -6.22 11.26 -28.78
CA TRP A 62 -6.69 10.71 -27.51
C TRP A 62 -6.06 11.36 -26.29
N LYS A 63 -4.79 11.76 -26.36
CA LYS A 63 -4.12 12.50 -25.27
C LYS A 63 -4.75 13.87 -25.00
N LYS A 64 -5.44 14.44 -26.00
CA LYS A 64 -6.10 15.75 -25.90
C LYS A 64 -7.57 15.64 -25.46
N ASP A 65 -8.12 14.44 -25.43
CA ASP A 65 -9.45 14.18 -24.91
C ASP A 65 -9.41 14.35 -23.37
N PRO A 66 -10.17 15.31 -22.80
CA PRO A 66 -10.14 15.58 -21.37
C PRO A 66 -10.49 14.37 -20.51
N LEU A 67 -11.42 13.52 -20.96
CA LEU A 67 -11.82 12.32 -20.22
C LEU A 67 -10.68 11.30 -20.20
N ILE A 68 -10.05 11.05 -21.35
CA ILE A 68 -8.95 10.08 -21.44
C ILE A 68 -7.73 10.55 -20.64
N ALA A 69 -7.41 11.84 -20.69
CA ALA A 69 -6.31 12.41 -19.94
C ALA A 69 -6.54 12.27 -18.42
N ASP A 70 -7.73 12.60 -17.93
CA ASP A 70 -8.10 12.46 -16.51
C ASP A 70 -8.09 10.99 -16.06
N VAL A 71 -8.65 10.07 -16.86
CA VAL A 71 -8.60 8.63 -16.57
C VAL A 71 -7.16 8.13 -16.48
N LEU A 72 -6.28 8.55 -17.40
CA LEU A 72 -4.87 8.15 -17.36
C LEU A 72 -4.15 8.67 -16.12
N GLU A 73 -4.34 9.95 -15.77
CA GLU A 73 -3.72 10.56 -14.59
C GLU A 73 -4.18 9.86 -13.31
N ARG A 74 -5.48 9.64 -13.14
CA ARG A 74 -6.03 8.93 -11.99
C ARG A 74 -5.58 7.48 -11.92
N SER A 75 -5.51 6.80 -13.07
CA SER A 75 -4.97 5.44 -13.15
C SER A 75 -3.51 5.39 -12.73
N ARG A 76 -2.68 6.38 -13.13
CA ARG A 76 -1.29 6.48 -12.70
C ARG A 76 -1.18 6.70 -11.20
N ARG A 77 -2.00 7.59 -10.62
CA ARG A 77 -2.01 7.83 -9.18
C ARG A 77 -2.39 6.56 -8.42
N ALA A 78 -3.53 5.95 -8.75
CA ALA A 78 -4.01 4.74 -8.08
C ALA A 78 -3.02 3.56 -8.18
N ALA A 79 -2.33 3.42 -9.33
CA ALA A 79 -1.31 2.40 -9.51
C ALA A 79 -0.04 2.66 -8.66
N ASN A 80 0.40 3.91 -8.52
CA ASN A 80 1.51 4.26 -7.63
C ASN A 80 1.11 4.07 -6.16
N ASP A 81 -0.08 4.53 -5.76
CA ASP A 81 -0.60 4.33 -4.40
C ASP A 81 -0.66 2.84 -4.05
N TRP A 82 -1.08 1.99 -4.99
CA TRP A 82 -1.05 0.54 -4.79
C TRP A 82 0.37 0.01 -4.56
N ARG A 83 1.35 0.46 -5.34
CA ARG A 83 2.75 0.03 -5.20
C ARG A 83 3.32 0.45 -3.85
N ASP A 84 3.04 1.68 -3.44
CA ASP A 84 3.55 2.25 -2.20
C ASP A 84 2.93 1.53 -0.98
N ASN A 85 1.62 1.25 -1.04
CA ASN A 85 0.93 0.46 -0.02
C ASN A 85 1.36 -1.01 -0.02
N LEU A 86 1.70 -1.60 -1.16
CA LEU A 86 2.21 -2.97 -1.22
C LEU A 86 3.50 -3.10 -0.41
N ALA A 87 4.43 -2.16 -0.56
CA ALA A 87 5.68 -2.16 0.20
C ALA A 87 5.41 -2.08 1.71
N ALA A 88 4.55 -1.15 2.14
CA ALA A 88 4.16 -1.00 3.55
C ALA A 88 3.49 -2.27 4.10
N ASN A 89 2.53 -2.84 3.35
CA ASN A 89 1.80 -4.04 3.75
C ASN A 89 2.71 -5.27 3.85
N THR A 90 3.62 -5.45 2.89
CA THR A 90 4.57 -6.57 2.94
C THR A 90 5.55 -6.46 4.12
N LEU A 91 5.94 -5.23 4.48
CA LEU A 91 6.77 -5.00 5.66
C LEU A 91 6.01 -5.30 6.95
N ALA A 92 4.74 -4.88 7.03
CA ALA A 92 3.88 -5.17 8.17
C ALA A 92 3.62 -6.68 8.33
N GLU A 93 3.32 -7.38 7.23
CA GLU A 93 3.14 -8.85 7.20
C GLU A 93 4.43 -9.57 7.65
N ALA A 94 5.59 -9.14 7.16
CA ALA A 94 6.87 -9.70 7.60
C ALA A 94 7.14 -9.45 9.09
N ALA A 95 6.79 -8.27 9.61
CA ALA A 95 6.94 -7.94 11.03
C ALA A 95 6.01 -8.80 11.90
N GLU A 96 4.78 -9.04 11.47
CA GLU A 96 3.83 -9.93 12.16
C GLU A 96 4.35 -11.38 12.20
N LEU A 97 4.82 -11.90 11.06
CA LEU A 97 5.42 -13.24 11.00
C LEU A 97 6.64 -13.35 11.92
N LEU A 98 7.53 -12.35 11.91
CA LEU A 98 8.69 -12.33 12.80
C LEU A 98 8.29 -12.27 14.28
N ALA A 99 7.19 -11.61 14.63
CA ALA A 99 6.68 -11.56 15.99
C ALA A 99 6.14 -12.93 16.44
N ILE A 100 5.38 -13.62 15.57
CA ILE A 100 4.87 -14.98 15.83
C ILE A 100 6.03 -15.96 16.00
N GLU A 101 6.97 -15.99 15.06
CA GLU A 101 8.15 -16.85 15.11
C GLU A 101 9.04 -16.55 16.33
N SER A 102 9.12 -15.28 16.74
CA SER A 102 9.83 -14.87 17.95
C SER A 102 9.20 -15.46 19.22
N LEU A 103 7.86 -15.53 19.29
CA LEU A 103 7.17 -16.14 20.44
C LEU A 103 7.47 -17.63 20.54
N ASP A 104 7.40 -18.35 19.43
CA ASP A 104 7.70 -19.79 19.40
C ASP A 104 9.18 -20.09 19.67
N SER A 105 10.07 -19.20 19.22
CA SER A 105 11.50 -19.25 19.57
C SER A 105 11.73 -19.09 21.08
N VAL A 106 11.02 -18.16 21.74
CA VAL A 106 11.11 -17.97 23.20
C VAL A 106 10.55 -19.19 23.95
N ARG A 107 9.44 -19.77 23.49
CA ARG A 107 8.89 -21.01 24.07
C ARG A 107 9.89 -22.16 23.97
N THR A 108 10.55 -22.31 22.82
CA THR A 108 11.57 -23.33 22.60
C THR A 108 12.78 -23.10 23.50
N ALA A 109 13.25 -21.85 23.63
CA ALA A 109 14.31 -21.51 24.57
C ALA A 109 13.94 -21.86 26.02
N ALA A 110 12.70 -21.57 26.45
CA ALA A 110 12.24 -21.94 27.79
C ALA A 110 12.25 -23.46 28.02
N GLN A 111 11.83 -24.24 27.02
CA GLN A 111 11.90 -25.70 27.08
C GLN A 111 13.33 -26.21 27.15
N LEU A 112 14.25 -25.66 26.36
CA LEU A 112 15.68 -26.04 26.39
C LEU A 112 16.33 -25.69 27.73
N ARG A 113 16.00 -24.54 28.33
CA ARG A 113 16.46 -24.15 29.67
C ARG A 113 16.04 -25.16 30.75
N ASP A 114 14.81 -25.64 30.67
CA ASP A 114 14.20 -26.48 31.71
C ASP A 114 14.51 -27.98 31.54
N LYS A 115 14.68 -28.46 30.29
CA LYS A 115 14.76 -29.89 29.97
C LYS A 115 16.10 -30.37 29.42
N SER A 116 16.99 -29.48 29.00
CA SER A 116 18.31 -29.89 28.48
C SER A 116 19.18 -30.44 29.61
N GLU A 117 19.95 -31.49 29.33
CA GLU A 117 20.94 -32.05 30.26
C GLU A 117 22.31 -31.33 30.16
N ASP A 118 22.52 -30.54 29.11
CA ASP A 118 23.73 -29.72 28.92
C ASP A 118 23.56 -28.33 29.56
N ASP A 119 24.36 -28.05 30.59
CA ASP A 119 24.38 -26.77 31.30
C ASP A 119 24.72 -25.57 30.39
N ARG A 120 25.52 -25.76 29.34
CA ARG A 120 25.83 -24.69 28.37
C ARG A 120 24.60 -24.29 27.59
N VAL A 121 23.81 -25.27 27.14
CA VAL A 121 22.55 -25.05 26.43
C VAL A 121 21.52 -24.37 27.34
N ARG A 122 21.43 -24.79 28.60
CA ARG A 122 20.53 -24.16 29.59
C ARG A 122 20.89 -22.70 29.85
N LEU A 123 22.18 -22.42 30.02
CA LEU A 123 22.68 -21.07 30.27
C LEU A 123 22.46 -20.15 29.06
N GLN A 124 22.76 -20.65 27.85
CA GLN A 124 22.54 -19.90 26.61
C GLN A 124 21.05 -19.60 26.39
N ALA A 125 20.17 -20.56 26.67
CA ALA A 125 18.73 -20.35 26.60
C ALA A 125 18.23 -19.34 27.64
N ALA A 126 18.73 -19.40 28.88
CA ALA A 126 18.39 -18.44 29.92
C ALA A 126 18.81 -17.01 29.54
N PHE A 127 20.02 -16.81 29.01
CA PHE A 127 20.47 -15.50 28.55
C PHE A 127 19.68 -15.00 27.35
N GLY A 128 19.35 -15.87 26.39
CA GLY A 128 18.52 -15.49 25.24
C GLY A 128 17.11 -15.03 25.64
N ILE A 129 16.53 -15.62 26.69
CA ILE A 129 15.23 -15.19 27.25
C ILE A 129 15.38 -13.83 27.97
N LEU A 130 16.41 -13.67 28.80
CA LEU A 130 16.66 -12.42 29.54
C LEU A 130 16.91 -11.22 28.62
N ASP A 131 17.70 -11.42 27.56
CA ASP A 131 18.00 -10.38 26.56
C ASP A 131 16.74 -9.88 25.82
N ARG A 132 15.79 -10.79 25.57
CA ARG A 132 14.46 -10.45 25.00
C ARG A 132 13.52 -9.81 26.03
N ALA A 133 13.66 -10.15 27.31
CA ALA A 133 12.85 -9.61 28.41
C ALA A 133 13.30 -8.23 28.87
N ASP A 134 14.53 -7.82 28.55
CA ASP A 134 15.01 -6.48 28.91
C ASP A 134 14.22 -5.40 28.14
N LYS A 135 13.90 -4.31 28.85
CA LYS A 135 12.86 -3.32 28.50
C LYS A 135 13.08 -2.59 27.17
N MET A 136 14.27 -2.69 26.56
CA MET A 136 14.53 -2.13 25.23
C MET A 136 13.86 -2.94 24.10
N THR A 137 13.51 -4.21 24.33
CA THR A 137 12.93 -5.09 23.30
C THR A 137 11.42 -5.29 23.47
N ALA A 138 10.90 -5.14 24.70
CA ALA A 138 9.47 -5.28 25.01
C ALA A 138 8.60 -4.14 24.44
N SER A 139 9.14 -2.92 24.28
CA SER A 139 8.38 -1.72 23.92
C SER A 139 8.07 -1.57 22.42
N LYS A 140 8.50 -2.49 21.55
CA LYS A 140 8.24 -2.41 20.10
C LYS A 140 6.93 -3.08 19.65
N ALA A 141 6.22 -3.75 20.56
CA ALA A 141 4.93 -4.40 20.29
C ALA A 141 3.72 -3.61 20.82
N SER A 142 3.91 -2.38 21.28
CA SER A 142 2.79 -1.49 21.61
C SER A 142 2.27 -0.82 20.33
N THR A 143 1.45 -1.56 19.57
CA THR A 143 0.51 -0.94 18.65
C THR A 143 -0.50 -0.15 19.50
N GLU A 144 -0.23 1.13 19.71
CA GLU A 144 -1.23 2.07 20.20
C GLU A 144 -2.24 2.32 19.06
N LEU A 145 -3.32 1.54 19.05
CA LEU A 145 -4.59 2.00 18.50
C LEU A 145 -5.60 2.08 19.64
N SER A 146 -5.70 3.26 20.23
CA SER A 146 -6.92 3.69 20.90
C SER A 146 -7.11 5.17 20.64
N VAL A 147 -7.92 5.48 19.63
CA VAL A 147 -8.70 6.72 19.67
C VAL A 147 -10.06 6.33 20.19
N SER A 148 -10.21 6.35 21.51
CA SER A 148 -11.49 6.30 22.19
C SER A 148 -12.38 7.43 21.61
N GLY A 149 -13.61 7.11 21.20
CA GLY A 149 -14.55 8.06 20.57
C GLY A 149 -14.84 9.33 21.37
N ASP A 150 -14.47 9.37 22.65
CA ASP A 150 -14.58 10.52 23.55
C ASP A 150 -13.65 11.70 23.18
N LEU A 151 -12.55 11.47 22.44
CA LEU A 151 -11.63 12.55 22.02
C LEU A 151 -12.17 13.35 20.82
N ALA A 152 -12.84 12.69 19.89
CA ALA A 152 -13.45 13.34 18.72
C ALA A 152 -14.59 14.30 19.14
N GLU A 153 -15.37 13.89 20.13
CA GLU A 153 -16.48 14.70 20.68
C GLU A 153 -15.97 15.94 21.43
N LYS A 154 -14.85 15.80 22.16
CA LYS A 154 -14.20 16.93 22.85
C LYS A 154 -13.52 17.91 21.91
N ILE A 155 -12.94 17.44 20.80
CA ILE A 155 -12.33 18.32 19.79
C ILE A 155 -13.40 19.14 19.05
N SER A 156 -14.54 18.53 18.71
CA SER A 156 -15.69 19.24 18.12
C SER A 156 -16.22 20.35 19.04
N LYS A 157 -16.22 20.13 20.36
CA LYS A 157 -16.71 21.11 21.34
C LYS A 157 -15.77 22.32 21.53
N VAL A 158 -14.50 22.18 21.17
CA VAL A 158 -13.51 23.27 21.25
C VAL A 158 -13.37 24.01 19.91
N TYR A 159 -13.66 23.36 18.78
CA TYR A 159 -13.43 23.90 17.43
C TYR A 159 -14.60 23.68 16.44
N GLY A 160 -15.81 24.10 16.80
CA GLY A 160 -16.92 24.34 15.85
C GLY A 160 -18.21 24.68 16.59
N ASP A 161 -18.98 25.72 16.26
CA ASP A 161 -19.16 26.37 14.96
C ASP A 161 -18.76 27.86 14.97
N VAL A 162 -17.91 28.27 14.02
CA VAL A 162 -17.85 29.67 13.58
C VAL A 162 -18.81 29.78 12.40
N GLU A 163 -20.06 30.13 12.68
CA GLU A 163 -20.98 30.67 11.67
C GLU A 163 -20.47 32.06 11.28
N ASP A 164 -19.78 32.12 10.15
CA ASP A 164 -19.37 33.35 9.46
C ASP A 164 -20.50 33.78 8.53
N ASP A 165 -21.35 34.70 8.99
CA ASP A 165 -22.27 35.47 8.13
C ASP A 165 -22.43 36.89 8.70
N GLY A 166 -21.44 37.74 8.43
CA GLY A 166 -21.49 39.18 8.68
C GLY A 166 -21.92 39.96 7.43
N ASP A 167 -23.22 40.21 7.31
CA ASP A 167 -23.78 41.32 6.53
C ASP A 167 -23.53 42.66 7.25
N GLY A 168 -23.18 43.70 6.50
CA GLY A 168 -22.91 45.03 7.05
C GLY A 168 -22.19 45.98 6.08
N GLY A 169 -22.86 46.35 4.98
CA GLY A 169 -22.44 47.43 4.09
C GLY A 169 -23.40 47.69 2.95
#